data_AF-T1C5L6-F1
#
_entry.id   AF-T1C5L6-F1
#
_cell.length_a   1.000
_cell.length_b   1.000
_cell.length_c   1.000
_cell.angle_alpha   90.00
_cell.angle_beta   90.00
_cell.angle_gamma   90.00
#
_symmetry.space_group_name_H-M   'P 1'
#
loop_
_entity.id
_entity.type
_entity.pdbx_description
1 polymer ?
#
loop_
_entity_poly.entity_id
_entity_poly.type
_entity_poly.pdbx_seq_one_letter_code
_entity_poly.pdbx_strand_id
1 'polypeptide(L)'
;DALLRNNIVLAAHDISDGGFLSALAEMTFGKSIGASVDLSETGGGRPINKLFAESGNRIIVEVSPDGEEKLSSLFTITLKKIGTTGGSRILIENINVSIIDLGVEDARKAWSEGFSSMI
;
A
#
# COMPACT_ATOMS: atom_id res chain seq x y z
N ASP A 1 18.51 1.24 -5.89
CA ASP A 1 19.48 0.82 -6.93
C ASP A 1 19.65 -0.67 -7.14
N ALA A 2 20.31 -1.45 -6.27
CA ALA A 2 20.51 -2.88 -6.52
C ALA A 2 19.20 -3.70 -6.55
N LEU A 3 18.23 -3.39 -5.69
CA LEU A 3 16.94 -4.09 -5.62
C LEU A 3 16.06 -3.87 -6.85
N LEU A 4 16.01 -2.63 -7.35
CA LEU A 4 15.29 -2.26 -8.57
C LEU A 4 15.96 -2.88 -9.79
N ARG A 5 17.30 -2.84 -9.87
CA ARG A 5 18.06 -3.42 -11.00
C ARG A 5 17.92 -4.94 -11.09
N ASN A 6 17.75 -5.62 -9.95
CA ASN A 6 17.54 -7.06 -9.90
C ASN A 6 16.04 -7.45 -9.96
N ASN A 7 15.16 -6.48 -10.22
CA ASN A 7 13.71 -6.65 -10.32
C ASN A 7 13.07 -7.33 -9.09
N ILE A 8 13.66 -7.11 -7.91
CA ILE A 8 13.18 -7.65 -6.64
C ILE A 8 12.05 -6.77 -6.11
N VAL A 9 12.29 -5.45 -6.11
CA VAL A 9 11.28 -4.43 -5.79
C VAL A 9 10.82 -3.82 -7.11
N LEU A 10 9.50 -3.73 -7.29
CA LEU A 10 8.86 -3.18 -8.48
C LEU A 10 8.42 -1.73 -8.25
N ALA A 11 7.93 -1.43 -7.04
CA ALA A 11 7.57 -0.10 -6.58
C ALA A 11 7.77 0.01 -5.07
N ALA A 12 7.96 1.23 -4.57
CA ALA A 12 8.02 1.50 -3.14
C ALA A 12 7.45 2.89 -2.83
N HIS A 13 6.79 3.02 -1.69
CA HIS A 13 6.25 4.30 -1.20
C HIS A 13 6.40 4.39 0.31
N ASP A 14 6.93 5.49 0.82
CA ASP A 14 6.97 5.73 2.26
C ASP A 14 5.57 5.97 2.82
N ILE A 15 5.38 5.64 4.09
CA ILE A 15 4.17 5.99 4.83
C ILE A 15 4.45 7.27 5.61
N SER A 16 3.85 8.36 5.14
CA SER A 16 3.96 9.70 5.71
C SER A 16 2.55 10.30 5.88
N ASP A 17 2.27 11.44 5.27
CA ASP A 17 1.02 12.18 5.43
C ASP A 17 -0.17 11.37 4.91
N GLY A 18 -1.27 11.34 5.67
CA GLY A 18 -2.44 10.53 5.33
C GLY A 18 -2.29 9.02 5.58
N GLY A 19 -1.10 8.57 6.00
CA GLY A 19 -0.86 7.22 6.48
C GLY A 19 -0.86 6.13 5.40
N PHE A 20 -1.02 4.88 5.85
CA PHE A 20 -0.94 3.69 4.99
C PHE A 20 -1.93 3.73 3.82
N LEU A 21 -3.15 4.19 4.07
CA LEU A 21 -4.19 4.24 3.03
C LEU A 21 -3.81 5.20 1.89
N SER A 22 -3.28 6.39 2.22
CA SER A 22 -2.87 7.35 1.21
C SER A 22 -1.72 6.81 0.37
N ALA A 23 -0.66 6.31 1.03
CA ALA A 23 0.48 5.73 0.35
C ALA A 23 0.08 4.55 -0.56
N LEU A 24 -0.79 3.64 -0.10
CA LEU A 24 -1.28 2.53 -0.92
C LEU A 24 -2.08 3.03 -2.13
N ALA A 25 -2.96 4.02 -1.93
CA ALA A 25 -3.75 4.59 -3.02
C ALA A 25 -2.84 5.25 -4.08
N GLU A 26 -1.87 6.05 -3.66
CA GLU A 26 -0.93 6.72 -4.56
C GLU A 26 -0.11 5.73 -5.41
N MET A 27 0.29 4.59 -4.84
CA MET A 27 0.94 3.52 -5.58
C MET A 27 0.07 2.95 -6.72
N THR A 28 -1.27 3.01 -6.61
CA THR A 28 -2.18 2.51 -7.66
C THR A 28 -2.33 3.46 -8.85
N PHE A 29 -2.12 4.77 -8.67
CA PHE A 29 -2.49 5.78 -9.66
C PHE A 29 -1.63 5.74 -10.92
N GLY A 30 -0.33 5.45 -10.78
CA GLY A 30 0.62 5.53 -11.90
C GLY A 30 0.35 4.51 -13.03
N LYS A 31 -0.30 3.38 -12.71
CA LYS A 31 -0.61 2.30 -13.67
C LYS A 31 -2.09 1.91 -13.70
N SER A 32 -2.93 2.55 -12.89
CA SER A 32 -4.34 2.16 -12.67
C SER A 32 -4.49 0.67 -12.30
N ILE A 33 -3.59 0.17 -11.45
CA ILE A 33 -3.61 -1.21 -10.95
C ILE A 33 -4.04 -1.17 -9.48
N GLY A 34 -5.10 -1.91 -9.16
CA GLY A 34 -5.62 -2.03 -7.80
C GLY A 34 -4.75 -2.85 -6.86
N ALA A 35 -5.24 -3.03 -5.63
CA ALA A 35 -4.59 -3.82 -4.61
C ALA A 35 -5.63 -4.49 -3.70
N SER A 36 -5.32 -5.70 -3.24
CA SER A 36 -6.07 -6.41 -2.20
C SER A 36 -5.18 -6.59 -0.98
N VAL A 37 -5.57 -6.05 0.16
CA VAL A 37 -4.77 -5.97 1.38
C VAL A 37 -5.54 -6.49 2.59
N ASP A 38 -4.90 -7.33 3.41
CA ASP A 38 -5.37 -7.73 4.74
C ASP A 38 -4.50 -7.10 5.83
N LEU A 39 -5.11 -6.26 6.66
CA LEU A 39 -4.46 -5.59 7.78
C LEU A 39 -4.31 -6.47 9.02
N SER A 40 -4.84 -7.70 9.03
CA SER A 40 -4.72 -8.62 10.15
C SER A 40 -3.26 -8.90 10.52
N GLU A 41 -2.38 -8.92 9.53
CA GLU A 41 -0.95 -9.23 9.66
C GLU A 41 -0.08 -8.05 10.11
N THR A 42 -0.63 -6.84 10.17
CA THR A 42 0.12 -5.62 10.50
C THR A 42 0.14 -5.29 12.01
N GLY A 43 -0.25 -6.23 12.85
CA GLY A 43 -0.26 -6.09 14.32
C GLY A 43 -1.63 -5.73 14.92
N GLY A 44 -1.66 -5.57 16.24
CA GLY A 44 -2.88 -5.23 16.99
C GLY A 44 -3.29 -3.75 16.83
N GLY A 45 -4.54 -3.45 17.14
CA GLY A 45 -5.07 -2.07 17.16
C GLY A 45 -6.32 -1.89 16.31
N ARG A 46 -6.95 -0.72 16.45
CA ARG A 46 -8.15 -0.37 15.68
C ARG A 46 -7.79 -0.17 14.20
N PRO A 47 -8.63 -0.63 13.24
CA PRO A 47 -8.36 -0.45 11.81
C PRO A 47 -8.05 0.99 11.41
N ILE A 48 -8.74 1.97 11.99
CA ILE A 48 -8.49 3.39 11.72
C ILE A 48 -7.04 3.81 12.00
N ASN A 49 -6.44 3.29 13.08
CA ASN A 49 -5.04 3.58 13.40
C ASN A 49 -4.10 2.91 12.40
N LYS A 50 -4.43 1.70 11.92
CA LYS A 50 -3.63 1.02 10.90
C LYS A 50 -3.64 1.78 9.57
N LEU A 51 -4.79 2.33 9.20
CA LEU A 51 -5.00 3.06 7.95
C LEU A 51 -4.37 4.45 7.94
N PHE A 52 -4.51 5.22 9.03
CA PHE A 52 -4.19 6.65 9.04
C PHE A 52 -3.06 7.05 9.99
N ALA A 53 -2.41 6.10 10.68
CA ALA A 53 -1.22 6.45 11.46
C ALA A 53 -0.08 6.88 10.52
N GLU A 54 0.50 8.03 10.81
CA GLU A 54 1.64 8.64 10.09
C GLU A 54 2.97 8.32 10.79
N SER A 55 3.01 7.28 11.63
CA SER A 55 4.24 6.90 12.31
C SER A 55 5.32 6.54 11.29
N GLY A 56 6.46 7.22 11.36
CA GLY A 56 7.58 7.05 10.44
C GLY A 56 8.22 5.66 10.48
N ASN A 57 9.29 5.49 9.70
CA ASN A 57 10.06 4.24 9.55
C ASN A 57 9.27 3.06 8.95
N ARG A 58 8.27 3.32 8.10
CA ARG A 58 7.52 2.29 7.38
C ARG A 58 7.45 2.64 5.89
N ILE A 59 7.56 1.60 5.06
CA ILE A 59 7.55 1.69 3.60
C ILE A 59 6.66 0.55 3.09
N ILE A 60 5.81 0.84 2.12
CA ILE A 60 5.10 -0.16 1.33
C ILE A 60 5.99 -0.52 0.15
N VAL A 61 6.24 -1.81 -0.07
CA VAL A 61 7.01 -2.30 -1.22
C VAL A 61 6.18 -3.28 -2.03
N GLU A 62 6.10 -3.03 -3.33
CA GLU A 62 5.67 -4.02 -4.31
C GLU A 62 6.89 -4.82 -4.76
N VAL A 63 6.75 -6.14 -4.81
CA VAL A 63 7.85 -7.05 -5.14
C VAL A 63 7.44 -8.02 -6.24
N SER A 64 8.43 -8.59 -6.93
CA SER A 64 8.19 -9.71 -7.83
C SER A 64 7.64 -10.93 -7.06
N PRO A 65 7.03 -11.91 -7.74
CA PRO A 65 6.52 -13.13 -7.08
C PRO A 65 7.54 -13.87 -6.21
N ASP A 66 8.82 -13.78 -6.55
CA ASP A 66 9.97 -14.35 -5.81
C ASP A 66 10.72 -13.31 -4.95
N GLY A 67 10.26 -12.06 -4.93
CA GLY A 67 10.95 -10.95 -4.28
C GLY A 67 10.85 -10.97 -2.76
N GLU A 68 9.81 -11.58 -2.19
CA GLU A 68 9.62 -11.73 -0.74
C GLU A 68 10.76 -12.53 -0.07
N GLU A 69 11.11 -13.68 -0.66
CA GLU A 69 12.20 -14.54 -0.19
C GLU A 69 13.56 -13.84 -0.37
N LYS A 70 13.76 -13.19 -1.52
CA LYS A 70 14.98 -12.41 -1.80
C LYS A 70 15.15 -11.23 -0.84
N LEU A 71 14.09 -10.50 -0.52
CA LEU A 71 14.18 -9.41 0.46
C LEU A 71 14.49 -9.94 1.86
N SER A 72 13.84 -11.03 2.25
CA SER A 72 14.05 -11.64 3.57
C SER A 72 15.48 -12.16 3.77
N SER A 73 16.13 -12.62 2.69
CA SER A 73 17.54 -13.04 2.73
C SER A 73 18.54 -11.88 2.71
N LEU A 74 18.16 -10.72 2.17
CA LEU A 74 19.04 -9.55 2.04
C LEU A 74 18.99 -8.61 3.25
N PHE A 75 17.90 -8.60 4.02
CA PHE A 75 17.69 -7.64 5.11
C PHE A 75 17.19 -8.32 6.38
N THR A 76 17.68 -7.85 7.53
CA THR A 76 17.18 -8.23 8.86
C THR A 76 16.07 -7.29 9.34
N ILE A 77 15.24 -6.80 8.42
CA ILE A 77 14.11 -5.92 8.75
C ILE A 77 12.82 -6.71 8.86
N THR A 78 11.87 -6.21 9.66
CA THR A 78 10.54 -6.82 9.75
C THR A 78 9.80 -6.62 8.43
N LEU A 79 9.59 -7.71 7.71
CA LEU A 79 8.75 -7.76 6.51
C LEU A 79 7.41 -8.39 6.86
N LYS A 80 6.34 -7.78 6.37
CA LYS A 80 4.98 -8.30 6.47
C LYS A 80 4.39 -8.30 5.08
N LYS A 81 4.04 -9.49 4.60
CA LYS A 81 3.17 -9.61 3.44
C LYS A 81 1.78 -9.18 3.85
N ILE A 82 1.28 -8.16 3.16
CA ILE A 82 -0.04 -7.57 3.47
C ILE A 82 -1.05 -7.81 2.36
N GLY A 83 -0.64 -8.26 1.18
CA GLY A 83 -1.56 -8.34 0.05
C GLY A 83 -0.90 -8.59 -1.30
N THR A 84 -1.67 -8.33 -2.36
CA THR A 84 -1.26 -8.45 -3.77
C THR A 84 -1.81 -7.28 -4.60
N THR A 85 -1.12 -6.96 -5.69
CA THR A 85 -1.59 -5.99 -6.69
C THR A 85 -2.42 -6.69 -7.77
N GLY A 86 -3.37 -5.97 -8.37
CA GLY A 86 -4.24 -6.48 -9.42
C GLY A 86 -5.62 -5.82 -9.48
N GLY A 87 -6.32 -6.01 -10.59
CA GLY A 87 -7.65 -5.44 -10.80
C GLY A 87 -7.64 -3.91 -10.87
N SER A 88 -8.79 -3.30 -10.59
CA SER A 88 -9.01 -1.84 -10.70
C SER A 88 -9.57 -1.21 -9.42
N ARG A 89 -9.47 -1.92 -8.29
CA ARG A 89 -10.02 -1.51 -6.99
C ARG A 89 -9.00 -1.64 -5.88
N ILE A 90 -9.10 -0.78 -4.89
CA ILE A 90 -8.37 -0.84 -3.62
C ILE A 90 -9.30 -1.53 -2.63
N LEU A 91 -8.98 -2.78 -2.30
CA LEU A 91 -9.71 -3.61 -1.36
C LEU A 91 -8.87 -3.75 -0.08
N ILE A 92 -9.42 -3.34 1.05
CA ILE A 92 -8.76 -3.51 2.34
C ILE A 92 -9.70 -4.19 3.31
N GLU A 93 -9.23 -5.29 3.88
CA GLU A 93 -9.91 -6.03 4.94
C GLU A 93 -9.10 -6.07 6.23
N ASN A 94 -9.78 -6.40 7.33
CA ASN A 94 -9.15 -6.73 8.60
C ASN A 94 -10.02 -7.77 9.30
N ILE A 95 -9.46 -8.95 9.55
CA ILE A 95 -10.12 -10.08 10.20
C ILE A 95 -11.39 -10.47 9.42
N ASN A 96 -11.24 -10.70 8.11
CA ASN A 96 -12.31 -11.07 7.18
C ASN A 96 -13.48 -10.06 7.09
N VAL A 97 -13.28 -8.82 7.53
CA VAL A 97 -14.25 -7.73 7.39
C VAL A 97 -13.71 -6.73 6.38
N SER A 98 -14.45 -6.52 5.30
CA SER A 98 -14.15 -5.46 4.32
C SER A 98 -14.30 -4.09 4.99
N ILE A 99 -13.26 -3.26 4.90
CA ILE A 99 -13.21 -1.91 5.46
C ILE A 99 -13.25 -0.87 4.33
N ILE A 100 -12.46 -1.10 3.28
CA ILE A 100 -12.37 -0.22 2.11
C ILE A 100 -12.64 -1.06 0.87
N ASP A 101 -13.50 -0.53 0.01
CA ASP A 101 -13.74 -1.02 -1.34
C ASP A 101 -13.92 0.19 -2.26
N LEU A 102 -12.82 0.65 -2.87
CA LEU A 102 -12.77 1.89 -3.63
C LEU A 102 -12.21 1.68 -5.03
N GLY A 103 -12.84 2.26 -6.06
CA GLY A 103 -12.28 2.26 -7.41
C GLY A 103 -11.00 3.10 -7.48
N VAL A 104 -9.96 2.60 -8.15
CA VAL A 104 -8.69 3.34 -8.30
C VAL A 104 -8.92 4.70 -8.96
N GLU A 105 -9.78 4.77 -9.97
CA GLU A 105 -10.10 6.02 -10.65
C GLU A 105 -10.89 7.00 -9.76
N ASP A 106 -11.78 6.49 -8.90
CA ASP A 106 -12.53 7.34 -7.95
C ASP A 106 -11.57 7.92 -6.91
N ALA A 107 -10.65 7.10 -6.38
CA ALA A 107 -9.60 7.53 -5.46
C ALA A 107 -8.69 8.60 -6.10
N ARG A 108 -8.22 8.34 -7.33
CA ARG A 108 -7.35 9.25 -8.09
C ARG A 108 -8.04 10.58 -8.37
N LYS A 109 -9.33 10.53 -8.73
CA LYS A 109 -10.15 11.71 -8.95
C LYS A 109 -10.24 12.55 -7.67
N ALA A 110 -10.67 11.94 -6.56
CA ALA A 110 -10.80 12.62 -5.27
C ALA A 110 -9.47 13.25 -4.82
N TRP A 111 -8.36 12.54 -5.00
CA TRP A 111 -7.01 13.02 -4.67
C TRP A 111 -6.60 14.22 -5.55
N SER A 112 -6.82 14.16 -6.86
CA SER A 112 -6.42 15.24 -7.78
C SER A 112 -7.30 16.48 -7.73
N GLU A 113 -8.58 16.33 -7.38
CA GLU A 113 -9.56 17.42 -7.33
C GLU A 113 -9.69 18.07 -5.95
N GLY A 114 -8.99 17.56 -4.93
CA GLY A 114 -9.13 17.98 -3.52
C GLY A 114 -9.02 19.49 -3.30
N PHE A 115 -8.17 20.19 -4.07
CA PHE A 115 -8.06 21.66 -4.03
C PHE A 115 -8.92 22.38 -5.06
N SER A 116 -9.34 21.72 -6.14
CA SER A 116 -10.12 22.33 -7.22
C SER A 116 -11.57 22.63 -6.82
N SER A 117 -12.06 21.98 -5.77
CA SER A 117 -13.40 22.24 -5.18
C SER A 117 -13.43 23.36 -4.14
N MET A 118 -12.29 23.96 -3.81
CA MET A 118 -12.16 25.03 -2.80
C MET A 118 -11.98 26.43 -3.41
N ILE A 119 -12.06 26.57 -4.73
CA ILE A 119 -11.91 27.85 -5.46
C ILE A 119 -13.17 28.16 -6.26
#